data_AF-A0A9R1XXQ8-F1
#
_entry.id   AF-A0A9R1XXQ8-F1
#
_cell.length_a   1.000
_cell.length_b   1.000
_cell.length_c   1.000
_cell.angle_alpha   90.00
_cell.angle_beta   90.00
_cell.angle_gamma   90.00
#
_symmetry.space_group_name_H-M   'P 1'
#
loop_
_entity.id
_entity.type
_entity.pdbx_description
1 polymer ?
#
loop_
_entity_poly.entity_id
_entity_poly.type
_entity_poly.pdbx_seq_one_letter_code
_entity_poly.pdbx_strand_id
1 'polypeptide(L)'
;MDYSLAALKLLCVQLKAARATNDSSQSSISLGPILFQRAWLQGVVISLPSTTGGNGRFLVDDGTGVVELSLSRDFLNRDWKLGHHY
;
A
#
# COMPACT_ATOMS: atom_id res chain seq x y z
N MET A 1 11.21 9.05 -0.80
CA MET A 1 10.44 8.50 -1.94
C MET A 1 10.36 9.60 -2.99
N ASP A 2 10.69 9.31 -4.25
CA ASP A 2 10.62 10.28 -5.34
C ASP A 2 9.19 10.31 -5.92
N TYR A 3 8.50 11.45 -5.76
CA TYR A 3 7.12 11.63 -6.22
C TYR A 3 7.01 12.03 -7.70
N SER A 4 8.13 12.30 -8.37
CA SER A 4 8.17 12.55 -9.82
C SER A 4 8.02 11.26 -10.65
N LEU A 5 8.37 10.11 -10.07
CA LEU A 5 8.28 8.81 -10.73
C LEU A 5 6.82 8.36 -10.91
N ALA A 6 6.53 7.64 -11.98
CA ALA A 6 5.23 7.00 -12.18
C ALA A 6 4.94 5.98 -11.07
N ALA A 7 3.67 5.84 -10.72
CA ALA A 7 3.20 4.80 -9.80
C ALA A 7 2.59 3.66 -10.59
N LEU A 8 3.08 2.45 -10.34
CA LEU A 8 2.62 1.24 -11.00
C LEU A 8 1.27 0.79 -10.42
N LYS A 9 0.24 0.62 -11.25
CA LYS A 9 -1.02 0.02 -10.76
C LYS A 9 -0.81 -1.48 -10.54
N LEU A 10 -1.12 -1.94 -9.33
CA LEU A 10 -0.93 -3.32 -8.91
C LEU A 10 -2.20 -3.88 -8.28
N LEU A 11 -2.31 -5.20 -8.36
CA LEU A 11 -3.22 -6.00 -7.55
C LEU A 11 -2.54 -6.42 -6.24
N CYS A 12 -3.30 -6.71 -5.19
CA CYS A 12 -2.80 -7.20 -3.91
C CYS A 12 -1.94 -8.46 -4.08
N VAL A 13 -2.37 -9.39 -4.93
CA VAL A 13 -1.61 -10.62 -5.22
C VAL A 13 -0.25 -10.31 -5.86
N GLN A 14 -0.18 -9.29 -6.72
CA GLN A 14 1.05 -8.86 -7.37
C GLN A 14 1.97 -8.14 -6.39
N LEU A 15 1.41 -7.27 -5.54
CA LEU A 15 2.17 -6.58 -4.51
C LEU A 15 2.79 -7.57 -3.51
N LYS A 16 2.09 -8.65 -3.16
CA LYS A 16 2.63 -9.74 -2.33
C LYS A 16 3.75 -10.53 -2.99
N ALA A 17 3.74 -10.63 -4.32
CA ALA A 17 4.80 -11.28 -5.07
C ALA A 17 6.03 -10.37 -5.30
N ALA A 18 5.90 -9.07 -5.02
CA ALA A 18 6.95 -8.09 -5.22
C ALA A 18 8.06 -8.24 -4.16
N ARG A 19 9.30 -7.88 -4.53
CA ARG A 19 10.49 -8.05 -3.69
C ARG A 19 11.23 -6.74 -3.54
N ALA A 20 11.56 -6.37 -2.30
CA ALA A 20 12.50 -5.29 -2.05
C ALA A 20 13.84 -5.62 -2.72
N THR A 21 14.46 -4.64 -3.36
CA THR A 21 15.80 -4.78 -3.89
C THR A 21 16.82 -4.49 -2.78
N ASN A 22 17.96 -5.16 -2.82
CA ASN A 22 19.00 -5.05 -1.80
C ASN A 22 20.03 -3.95 -2.12
N ASP A 23 19.75 -3.08 -3.11
CA ASP A 23 20.67 -2.02 -3.51
C ASP A 23 20.53 -0.84 -2.54
N SER A 24 21.62 -0.55 -1.80
CA SER A 24 21.66 0.40 -0.69
C SER A 24 21.46 1.86 -1.10
N SER A 25 21.44 2.16 -2.40
CA SER A 25 21.36 3.53 -2.92
C SER A 25 19.92 4.01 -3.17
N GLN A 26 18.99 3.09 -3.45
CA GLN A 26 17.60 3.43 -3.73
C GLN A 26 16.64 2.35 -3.21
N SER A 27 15.77 2.74 -2.28
CA SER A 27 14.63 1.93 -1.85
C SER A 27 13.69 1.68 -3.03
N SER A 28 13.88 0.55 -3.70
CA SER A 28 13.10 0.14 -4.87
C SER A 28 12.53 -1.26 -4.66
N ILE A 29 11.42 -1.51 -5.32
CA ILE A 29 10.68 -2.77 -5.27
C ILE A 29 10.66 -3.33 -6.70
N SER A 30 10.81 -4.64 -6.81
CA SER A 30 10.77 -5.37 -8.07
C SER A 30 9.53 -6.26 -8.17
N LEU A 31 8.91 -6.31 -9.33
CA LEU A 31 7.93 -7.31 -9.71
C LEU A 31 8.35 -7.90 -11.06
N GLY A 32 9.02 -9.05 -11.02
CA GLY A 32 9.71 -9.59 -12.20
C GLY A 32 10.77 -8.59 -12.71
N PRO A 33 10.74 -8.20 -14.00
CA PRO A 33 11.70 -7.25 -14.56
C PRO A 33 11.36 -5.77 -14.26
N ILE A 34 10.21 -5.49 -13.65
CA ILE A 34 9.73 -4.13 -13.42
C ILE A 34 10.26 -3.63 -12.08
N LEU A 35 10.96 -2.48 -12.10
CA LEU A 35 11.36 -1.74 -10.91
C LEU A 35 10.43 -0.54 -10.69
N PHE A 36 9.97 -0.36 -9.46
CA PHE A 36 9.12 0.76 -9.09
C PHE A 36 9.38 1.17 -7.64
N GLN A 37 9.06 2.43 -7.33
CA GLN A 37 9.09 2.96 -5.97
C GLN A 37 7.70 3.32 -5.44
N ARG A 38 6.73 3.45 -6.35
CA ARG A 38 5.37 3.87 -6.06
C ARG A 38 4.38 2.91 -6.70
N ALA A 39 3.28 2.64 -6.00
CA ALA A 39 2.21 1.81 -6.49
C ALA A 39 0.85 2.48 -6.29
N TRP A 40 -0.06 2.23 -7.22
CA TRP A 40 -1.49 2.45 -7.04
C TRP A 40 -2.15 1.12 -6.73
N LEU A 41 -2.93 1.09 -5.65
CA LEU A 41 -3.78 -0.04 -5.27
C LEU A 41 -5.22 0.47 -5.22
N GLN A 42 -6.15 -0.32 -5.75
CA GLN A 42 -7.58 -0.02 -5.71
C GLN A 42 -8.29 -1.17 -5.01
N GLY A 43 -9.12 -0.90 -4.00
CA GLY A 43 -9.74 -1.95 -3.20
C GLY A 43 -10.71 -1.43 -2.14
N VAL A 44 -11.20 -2.34 -1.30
CA VAL A 44 -12.14 -2.08 -0.22
C VAL A 44 -11.42 -2.11 1.12
N VAL A 45 -11.63 -1.09 1.94
CA VAL A 45 -11.14 -1.08 3.32
C VAL A 45 -11.98 -2.04 4.16
N ILE A 46 -11.34 -3.11 4.66
CA ILE A 46 -12.00 -4.16 5.45
C ILE A 46 -11.58 -4.13 6.93
N SER A 47 -10.56 -3.34 7.29
CA SER A 47 -10.27 -3.01 8.68
C SER A 47 -9.74 -1.58 8.83
N LEU A 48 -10.11 -0.94 9.94
CA LEU A 48 -9.65 0.39 10.33
C LEU A 48 -8.65 0.28 11.49
N PRO A 49 -7.69 1.21 11.62
CA PRO A 49 -6.79 1.25 12.75
C PRO A 49 -7.55 1.51 14.04
N SER A 50 -7.14 0.82 15.10
CA SER A 50 -7.65 1.08 16.44
C SER A 50 -7.30 2.51 16.88
N THR A 51 -8.30 3.23 17.37
CA THR A 51 -8.16 4.58 17.94
C THR A 51 -7.33 4.60 19.23
N THR A 52 -7.08 3.43 19.84
CA THR A 52 -6.34 3.27 21.10
C THR A 52 -4.96 2.64 20.91
N GLY A 53 -4.13 3.27 20.07
CA GLY A 53 -2.71 2.90 19.93
C GLY A 53 -2.35 2.06 18.71
N GLY A 54 -3.24 1.96 17.71
CA GLY A 54 -2.90 1.35 16.43
C GLY A 54 -2.01 2.27 15.59
N ASN A 55 -0.91 1.76 15.04
CA ASN A 55 0.04 2.46 14.15
C ASN A 55 -0.54 2.87 12.78
N GLY A 56 -1.82 3.21 12.69
CA GLY A 56 -2.41 3.68 11.44
C GLY A 56 -2.49 2.61 10.34
N ARG A 57 -2.71 1.36 10.75
CA ARG A 57 -2.72 0.18 9.88
C ARG A 57 -4.14 -0.18 9.46
N PHE A 58 -4.33 -0.36 8.16
CA PHE A 58 -5.60 -0.71 7.52
C PHE A 58 -5.40 -1.98 6.71
N LEU A 59 -6.44 -2.79 6.60
CA LEU A 59 -6.48 -3.90 5.65
C LEU A 59 -7.33 -3.52 4.44
N VAL A 60 -6.78 -3.75 3.24
CA VAL A 60 -7.44 -3.51 1.96
C VAL A 60 -7.54 -4.83 1.20
N ASP A 61 -8.73 -5.11 0.66
CA ASP A 61 -9.03 -6.26 -0.19
C ASP A 61 -9.44 -5.78 -1.59
N ASP A 62 -8.80 -6.29 -2.64
CA ASP A 62 -9.12 -5.99 -4.03
C ASP A 62 -9.73 -7.17 -4.81
N GLY A 63 -10.10 -8.26 -4.12
CA GLY A 63 -10.60 -9.50 -4.69
C GLY A 63 -9.51 -10.48 -5.15
N THR A 64 -8.23 -10.05 -5.13
CA THR A 64 -7.07 -10.92 -5.42
C THR A 64 -6.27 -11.25 -4.17
N GLY A 65 -6.50 -10.52 -3.09
CA GLY A 65 -5.97 -10.79 -1.76
C GLY A 65 -6.07 -9.58 -0.85
N VAL A 66 -5.62 -9.75 0.40
CA VAL A 66 -5.62 -8.69 1.42
C VAL A 66 -4.23 -8.19 1.72
N VAL A 67 -3.99 -6.88 1.74
CA VAL A 67 -2.71 -6.26 2.16
C VAL A 67 -2.90 -5.29 3.33
N GLU A 68 -1.85 -5.13 4.13
CA GLU A 68 -1.80 -4.12 5.19
C GLU A 68 -1.16 -2.84 4.65
N LEU A 69 -1.85 -1.71 4.81
CA LEU A 69 -1.32 -0.39 4.51
C LEU A 69 -1.10 0.38 5.81
N SER A 70 0.05 1.02 5.94
CA SER A 70 0.36 1.94 7.04
C SER A 70 0.33 3.37 6.52
N LEU A 71 -0.53 4.20 7.10
CA LEU A 71 -0.62 5.62 6.75
C LEU A 71 0.27 6.47 7.65
N SER A 72 0.87 7.53 7.09
CA SER A 72 1.46 8.58 7.91
C SER A 72 0.37 9.34 8.67
N ARG A 73 0.74 9.97 9.79
CA ARG A 73 -0.20 10.63 10.71
C ARG A 73 -1.12 11.65 10.01
N ASP A 74 -0.63 12.29 8.97
CA ASP A 74 -1.36 13.32 8.21
C ASP A 74 -2.61 12.77 7.49
N PHE A 75 -2.62 11.46 7.17
CA PHE A 75 -3.75 10.81 6.52
C PHE A 75 -4.66 10.05 7.48
N LEU A 76 -4.27 9.89 8.75
CA LEU A 76 -5.09 9.19 9.75
C LEU A 76 -6.34 9.95 10.16
N ASN A 77 -6.30 11.29 10.09
CA ASN A 77 -7.42 12.14 10.47
C ASN A 77 -8.51 12.25 9.38
N ARG A 78 -8.40 11.49 8.28
CA ARG A 78 -9.49 11.39 7.29
C ARG A 78 -10.59 10.47 7.83
N ASP A 79 -11.83 10.74 7.43
CA ASP A 79 -13.02 9.94 7.78
C ASP A 79 -13.06 8.62 6.98
N TRP A 80 -12.11 7.72 7.27
CA TRP A 80 -12.03 6.39 6.67
C TRP A 80 -13.21 5.53 7.10
N LYS A 81 -13.87 4.88 6.14
CA LYS A 81 -15.04 4.02 6.39
C LYS A 81 -14.79 2.60 5.90
N LEU A 82 -15.24 1.64 6.69
CA LEU A 82 -15.33 0.25 6.24
C LEU A 82 -16.25 0.16 5.02
N GLY A 83 -15.88 -0.70 4.07
CA GLY A 83 -16.65 -0.91 2.85
C GLY A 83 -16.53 0.20 1.80
N HIS A 84 -15.65 1.19 2.01
CA HIS A 84 -15.42 2.24 1.02
C HIS A 84 -14.42 1.78 -0.06
N HIS A 85 -14.71 2.12 -1.32
CA HIS A 85 -13.86 1.85 -2.47
C HIS A 85 -12.92 3.04 -2.72
N TYR A 86 -11.62 2.76 -2.82
CA TYR A 86 -10.59 3.74 -3.23
C TYR A 86 -9.76 3.16 -4.37
#